data_AF-A0A1Y5F6S6-F1
#
_entry.id   AF-A0A1Y5F6S6-F1
#
_cell.length_a   1.000
_cell.length_b   1.000
_cell.length_c   1.000
_cell.angle_alpha   90.00
_cell.angle_beta   90.00
_cell.angle_gamma   90.00
#
_symmetry.space_group_name_H-M   'P 1'
#
loop_
_entity.id
_entity.type
_entity.pdbx_description
1 polymer ?
#
loop_
_entity_poly.entity_id
_entity_poly.type
_entity_poly.pdbx_seq_one_letter_code
_entity_poly.pdbx_strand_id
1 'polypeptide(L)'
;MNKITSILMLCFLLTSCGGSKEDKVDNAILRANLALTRGDCQTAISILELQGRQTLNDIYLKTLASSYACRAGYKTTVLFATDIPKVTDAALLLRGLSTFTTSPNDSFDNLEYVDLQVALDILLYAGGTLLSQNPTSAIRDEIFGNAGQDINAFGFYLSFAQLGKFSYFYGNASAVTGIKGTGGVTSTNPCYLDYNANVNAFLTALSGAGLPTGVCAAGSDDGHPDLVSGVDTVDAARACEGIVGFNNMVDTLDSFIASSTSGDFGNLIGIKTAVDVVEALILVAKPTFDTAIFDTTSQDRCELLFAGNDEDIMYFYAGIFETLHR
;
A
#
# COMPACT_ATOMS: atom_id res chain seq x y z
N MET A 1 24.16 39.87 52.95
CA MET A 1 24.73 39.45 51.65
C MET A 1 24.08 38.18 51.06
N ASN A 2 22.84 37.78 51.43
CA ASN A 2 22.30 36.46 51.06
C ASN A 2 20.95 36.45 50.31
N LYS A 3 20.46 37.60 49.78
CA LYS A 3 19.21 37.63 49.00
C LYS A 3 19.41 37.84 47.50
N ILE A 4 20.49 38.49 47.10
CA ILE A 4 20.79 38.77 45.68
C ILE A 4 21.37 37.52 44.99
N THR A 5 22.14 36.70 45.72
CA THR A 5 22.72 35.44 45.22
C THR A 5 21.68 34.35 44.95
N SER A 6 20.57 34.31 45.70
CA SER A 6 19.49 33.33 45.46
C SER A 6 18.60 33.68 44.26
N ILE A 7 18.48 34.97 43.91
CA ILE A 7 17.72 35.42 42.73
C ILE A 7 18.55 35.17 41.45
N LEU A 8 19.88 35.35 41.51
CA LEU A 8 20.77 35.10 40.36
C LEU A 8 20.84 33.61 39.99
N MET A 9 20.74 32.70 40.97
CA MET A 9 20.75 31.25 40.76
C MET A 9 19.41 30.72 40.23
N LEU A 10 18.30 31.41 40.54
CA LEU A 10 16.97 31.10 40.01
C LEU A 10 16.80 31.58 38.55
N CYS A 11 17.44 32.69 38.18
CA CYS A 11 17.45 33.17 36.79
C CYS A 11 18.27 32.27 35.83
N PHE A 12 19.29 31.58 36.33
CA PHE A 12 20.08 30.62 35.53
C PHE A 12 19.35 29.28 35.25
N LEU A 13 18.30 28.96 36.03
CA LEU A 13 17.47 27.77 35.82
C LEU A 13 16.36 27.99 34.76
N LEU A 14 16.11 29.24 34.36
CA LEU A 14 15.10 29.60 33.36
C LEU A 14 15.69 29.77 31.95
N THR A 15 17.01 29.80 31.81
CA THR A 15 17.71 29.73 30.52
C THR A 15 18.17 28.29 30.26
N SER A 16 17.21 27.38 30.14
CA SER A 16 17.49 26.12 29.45
C SER A 16 17.82 26.46 28.01
N CYS A 17 19.10 26.39 27.63
CA CYS A 17 19.56 26.46 26.22
C CYS A 17 19.15 25.21 25.41
N GLY A 18 18.01 24.59 25.72
CA GLY A 18 17.39 23.62 24.84
C GLY A 18 16.59 24.40 23.81
N GLY A 19 16.92 24.26 22.53
CA GLY A 19 16.07 24.74 21.44
C GLY A 19 14.61 24.32 21.66
N SER A 20 13.70 25.06 21.07
CA SER A 20 12.27 24.78 21.16
C SER A 20 11.98 23.32 20.76
N LYS A 21 10.83 22.76 21.17
CA LYS A 21 10.47 21.39 20.73
C LYS A 21 10.47 21.28 19.20
N GLU A 22 10.07 22.35 18.52
CA GLU A 22 10.07 22.47 17.06
C GLU A 22 11.50 22.47 16.50
N ASP A 23 12.43 23.24 17.08
CA ASP A 23 13.84 23.27 16.66
C ASP A 23 14.50 21.88 16.73
N LYS A 24 14.10 21.06 17.72
CA LYS A 24 14.59 19.70 17.87
C LYS A 24 14.07 18.78 16.77
N VAL A 25 12.80 18.92 16.41
CA VAL A 25 12.18 18.16 15.31
C VAL A 25 12.83 18.54 13.98
N ASP A 26 13.01 19.84 13.72
CA ASP A 26 13.66 20.32 12.49
C ASP A 26 15.12 19.85 12.39
N ASN A 27 15.85 19.89 13.49
CA ASN A 27 17.21 19.34 13.54
C ASN A 27 17.23 17.82 13.30
N ALA A 28 16.26 17.08 13.84
CA ALA A 28 16.13 15.64 13.62
C ALA A 28 15.83 15.34 12.15
N ILE A 29 14.93 16.07 11.50
CA ILE A 29 14.63 15.97 10.07
C ILE A 29 15.90 16.19 9.24
N LEU A 30 16.66 17.26 9.51
CA LEU A 30 17.89 17.54 8.78
C LEU A 30 18.91 16.39 8.93
N ARG A 31 19.13 15.91 10.17
CA ARG A 31 20.08 14.83 10.44
C ARG A 31 19.63 13.50 9.82
N ALA A 32 18.33 13.21 9.81
CA ALA A 32 17.78 12.04 9.15
C ALA A 32 18.02 12.10 7.64
N ASN A 33 17.75 13.24 6.98
CA ASN A 33 18.03 13.43 5.56
C ASN A 33 19.52 13.26 5.21
N LEU A 34 20.43 13.69 6.09
CA LEU A 34 21.87 13.43 5.92
C LEU A 34 22.23 11.94 6.01
N ALA A 35 21.56 11.19 6.90
CA ALA A 35 21.72 9.74 6.99
C ALA A 35 21.17 9.02 5.75
N LEU A 36 19.98 9.43 5.26
CA LEU A 36 19.37 8.89 4.03
C LEU A 36 20.23 9.12 2.80
N THR A 37 20.87 10.29 2.69
CA THR A 37 21.82 10.60 1.60
C THR A 37 22.98 9.60 1.55
N ARG A 38 23.34 8.98 2.70
CA ARG A 38 24.40 7.95 2.81
C ARG A 38 23.86 6.52 2.72
N GLY A 39 22.54 6.34 2.55
CA GLY A 39 21.88 5.04 2.59
C GLY A 39 21.75 4.45 4.01
N ASP A 40 21.98 5.24 5.07
CA ASP A 40 21.84 4.78 6.45
C ASP A 40 20.41 4.96 6.96
N CYS A 41 19.52 4.12 6.44
CA CYS A 41 18.09 4.17 6.69
C CYS A 41 17.75 3.97 8.18
N GLN A 42 18.44 3.03 8.85
CA GLN A 42 18.20 2.74 10.27
C GLN A 42 18.55 3.92 11.17
N THR A 43 19.67 4.60 10.91
CA THR A 43 20.03 5.81 11.67
C THR A 43 18.99 6.91 11.46
N ALA A 44 18.49 7.09 10.24
CA ALA A 44 17.44 8.07 9.96
C ALA A 44 16.16 7.79 10.76
N ILE A 45 15.68 6.54 10.77
CA ILE A 45 14.53 6.10 11.58
C ILE A 45 14.78 6.41 13.06
N SER A 46 15.92 5.96 13.60
CA SER A 46 16.27 6.15 15.01
C SER A 46 16.29 7.62 15.42
N ILE A 47 16.80 8.52 14.57
CA ILE A 47 16.85 9.97 14.86
C ILE A 47 15.45 10.57 14.97
N LEU A 48 14.55 10.18 14.06
CA LEU A 48 13.19 10.72 13.98
C LEU A 48 12.32 10.18 15.11
N GLU A 49 12.27 8.85 15.30
CA GLU A 49 11.43 8.21 16.33
C GLU A 49 11.77 8.70 17.75
N LEU A 50 13.01 9.12 18.00
CA LEU A 50 13.41 9.73 19.28
C LEU A 50 12.68 11.03 19.61
N GLN A 51 12.08 11.71 18.63
CA GLN A 51 11.29 12.92 18.85
C GLN A 51 9.82 12.61 19.19
N GLY A 52 9.39 11.34 19.09
CA GLY A 52 7.99 10.95 19.13
C GLY A 52 7.28 11.31 17.82
N ARG A 53 6.21 10.57 17.51
CA ARG A 53 5.47 10.73 16.25
C ARG A 53 4.85 12.13 16.14
N GLN A 54 5.16 12.81 15.03
CA GLN A 54 4.62 14.13 14.69
C GLN A 54 3.53 14.00 13.61
N THR A 55 2.33 13.61 14.00
CA THR A 55 1.23 13.27 13.06
C THR A 55 0.72 14.44 12.21
N LEU A 56 1.08 15.68 12.55
CA LEU A 56 0.70 16.91 11.85
C LEU A 56 1.88 17.64 11.20
N ASN A 57 3.08 17.05 11.18
CA ASN A 57 4.25 17.63 10.51
C ASN A 57 4.54 16.84 9.24
N ASP A 58 4.16 17.38 8.08
CA ASP A 58 4.26 16.70 6.79
C ASP A 58 5.72 16.37 6.42
N ILE A 59 6.66 17.26 6.74
CA ILE A 59 8.09 17.04 6.45
C ILE A 59 8.62 15.89 7.31
N TYR A 60 8.28 15.86 8.60
CA TYR A 60 8.62 14.75 9.49
C TYR A 60 8.07 13.42 8.97
N LEU A 61 6.78 13.39 8.61
CA LEU A 61 6.10 12.19 8.12
C LEU A 61 6.72 11.68 6.81
N LYS A 62 6.91 12.56 5.81
CA LYS A 62 7.57 12.22 4.55
C LYS A 62 8.99 11.72 4.76
N THR A 63 9.76 12.35 5.65
CA THR A 63 11.14 11.92 5.95
C THR A 63 11.16 10.56 6.65
N LEU A 64 10.24 10.32 7.59
CA LEU A 64 10.17 9.05 8.31
C LEU A 64 9.71 7.92 7.40
N ALA A 65 8.67 8.14 6.60
CA ALA A 65 8.23 7.20 5.57
C ALA A 65 9.37 6.89 4.58
N SER A 66 10.10 7.90 4.11
CA SER A 66 11.28 7.70 3.25
C SER A 66 12.37 6.87 3.93
N SER A 67 12.52 6.99 5.25
CA SER A 67 13.50 6.22 6.01
C SER A 67 13.13 4.74 6.12
N TYR A 68 11.84 4.42 6.34
CA TYR A 68 11.34 3.05 6.32
C TYR A 68 11.38 2.47 4.90
N ALA A 69 10.95 3.22 3.89
CA ALA A 69 11.01 2.80 2.48
C ALA A 69 12.46 2.51 2.04
N CYS A 70 13.43 3.34 2.45
CA CYS A 70 14.85 3.10 2.25
C CYS A 70 15.29 1.74 2.83
N ARG A 71 14.85 1.42 4.06
CA ARG A 71 15.18 0.14 4.72
C ARG A 71 14.53 -1.06 4.03
N ALA A 72 13.37 -0.86 3.40
CA ALA A 72 12.71 -1.80 2.52
C ALA A 72 13.33 -1.93 1.11
N GLY A 73 14.44 -1.24 0.83
CA GLY A 73 15.12 -1.28 -0.47
C GLY A 73 14.51 -0.38 -1.55
N TYR A 74 13.44 0.36 -1.25
CA TYR A 74 12.80 1.27 -2.19
C TYR A 74 13.70 2.46 -2.54
N LYS A 75 13.74 2.80 -3.84
CA LYS A 75 14.44 3.98 -4.37
C LYS A 75 13.57 4.62 -5.44
N THR A 76 13.18 5.88 -5.23
CA THR A 76 12.39 6.65 -6.20
C THR A 76 13.04 6.70 -7.59
N THR A 77 14.36 6.82 -7.65
CA THR A 77 15.08 6.82 -8.95
C THR A 77 14.93 5.50 -9.70
N VAL A 78 14.91 4.37 -8.99
CA VAL A 78 14.70 3.04 -9.59
C VAL A 78 13.24 2.86 -10.00
N LEU A 79 12.30 3.34 -9.16
CA LEU A 79 10.88 3.32 -9.48
C LEU A 79 10.62 3.96 -10.86
N PHE A 80 11.06 5.20 -11.06
CA PHE A 80 10.82 5.94 -12.30
C PHE A 80 11.68 5.46 -13.48
N ALA A 81 12.96 5.11 -13.24
CA ALA A 81 13.85 4.76 -14.34
C ALA A 81 13.72 3.31 -14.82
N THR A 82 13.23 2.40 -13.97
CA THR A 82 13.27 0.95 -14.23
C THR A 82 11.94 0.26 -14.03
N ASP A 83 11.19 0.62 -12.99
CA ASP A 83 10.01 -0.17 -12.60
C ASP A 83 8.71 0.31 -13.26
N ILE A 84 8.40 1.60 -13.25
CA ILE A 84 7.21 2.16 -13.93
C ILE A 84 7.14 1.74 -15.41
N PRO A 85 8.24 1.74 -16.20
CA PRO A 85 8.22 1.26 -17.59
C PRO A 85 7.76 -0.19 -17.78
N LYS A 86 7.76 -1.01 -16.72
CA LYS A 86 7.25 -2.41 -16.77
C LYS A 86 5.72 -2.47 -16.76
N VAL A 87 5.03 -1.40 -16.34
CA VAL A 87 3.57 -1.27 -16.39
C VAL A 87 3.16 -0.71 -17.76
N THR A 88 3.05 -1.60 -18.74
CA THR A 88 2.75 -1.23 -20.14
C THR A 88 1.25 -1.20 -20.46
N ASP A 89 0.44 -1.86 -19.64
CA ASP A 89 -1.01 -1.98 -19.80
C ASP A 89 -1.68 -1.96 -18.41
N ALA A 90 -2.65 -1.06 -18.20
CA ALA A 90 -3.43 -1.02 -16.95
C ALA A 90 -4.18 -2.33 -16.69
N ALA A 91 -4.59 -3.04 -17.73
CA ALA A 91 -5.27 -4.31 -17.57
C ALA A 91 -4.32 -5.44 -17.11
N LEU A 92 -3.00 -5.20 -17.07
CA LEU A 92 -1.96 -6.11 -16.57
C LEU A 92 -1.19 -5.47 -15.40
N LEU A 93 -1.82 -4.54 -14.68
CA LEU A 93 -1.16 -3.75 -13.65
C LEU A 93 -0.39 -4.61 -12.64
N LEU A 94 -1.08 -5.55 -11.97
CA LEU A 94 -0.47 -6.36 -10.92
C LEU A 94 0.64 -7.26 -11.45
N ARG A 95 0.53 -7.71 -12.71
CA ARG A 95 1.61 -8.41 -13.42
C ARG A 95 2.83 -7.52 -13.64
N GLY A 96 2.64 -6.27 -14.04
CA GLY A 96 3.74 -5.32 -14.18
C GLY A 96 4.40 -5.04 -12.82
N LEU A 97 3.60 -4.74 -11.80
CA LEU A 97 4.06 -4.46 -10.45
C LEU A 97 4.84 -5.64 -9.85
N SER A 98 4.41 -6.88 -10.08
CA SER A 98 5.09 -8.08 -9.56
C SER A 98 6.53 -8.25 -10.10
N THR A 99 6.89 -7.54 -11.17
CA THR A 99 8.26 -7.54 -11.73
C THR A 99 9.12 -6.37 -11.26
N PHE A 100 8.63 -5.52 -10.36
CA PHE A 100 9.43 -4.39 -9.85
C PHE A 100 10.68 -4.90 -9.13
N THR A 101 11.71 -4.05 -9.09
CA THR A 101 13.00 -4.41 -8.47
C THR A 101 12.87 -4.79 -7.00
N THR A 102 11.88 -4.22 -6.30
CA THR A 102 11.57 -4.50 -4.89
C THR A 102 10.60 -5.67 -4.71
N SER A 103 9.94 -6.15 -5.76
CA SER A 103 8.85 -7.13 -5.66
C SER A 103 9.29 -8.52 -5.18
N PRO A 104 10.48 -9.05 -5.52
CA PRO A 104 10.92 -10.31 -4.98
C PRO A 104 10.80 -10.36 -3.46
N ASN A 105 9.95 -11.27 -3.00
CA ASN A 105 9.64 -11.50 -1.59
C ASN A 105 9.24 -12.97 -1.42
N ASP A 106 9.69 -13.59 -0.33
CA ASP A 106 9.51 -15.01 -0.04
C ASP A 106 8.63 -15.27 1.20
N SER A 107 8.20 -14.22 1.91
CA SER A 107 7.29 -14.32 3.04
C SER A 107 6.51 -13.02 3.29
N PHE A 108 5.30 -13.11 3.83
CA PHE A 108 4.53 -11.93 4.25
C PHE A 108 5.18 -11.18 5.44
N ASP A 109 6.00 -11.86 6.24
CA ASP A 109 6.70 -11.26 7.41
C ASP A 109 8.13 -10.82 7.11
N ASN A 110 8.53 -10.86 5.83
CA ASN A 110 9.82 -10.35 5.40
C ASN A 110 9.95 -8.88 5.82
N LEU A 111 11.09 -8.54 6.45
CA LEU A 111 11.32 -7.20 6.99
C LEU A 111 11.15 -6.10 5.94
N GLU A 112 11.53 -6.35 4.69
CA GLU A 112 11.35 -5.35 3.63
C GLU A 112 9.87 -5.12 3.27
N TYR A 113 9.05 -6.17 3.34
CA TYR A 113 7.60 -6.05 3.13
C TYR A 113 6.97 -5.24 4.28
N VAL A 114 7.30 -5.60 5.51
CA VAL A 114 6.80 -4.93 6.72
C VAL A 114 7.25 -3.47 6.76
N ASP A 115 8.51 -3.17 6.44
CA ASP A 115 9.02 -1.81 6.44
C ASP A 115 8.38 -0.93 5.37
N LEU A 116 8.09 -1.50 4.20
CA LEU A 116 7.39 -0.76 3.16
C LEU A 116 5.94 -0.48 3.54
N GLN A 117 5.26 -1.44 4.17
CA GLN A 117 3.92 -1.22 4.72
C GLN A 117 3.94 -0.15 5.81
N VAL A 118 4.91 -0.17 6.73
CA VAL A 118 5.07 0.88 7.76
C VAL A 118 5.30 2.24 7.10
N ALA A 119 6.14 2.32 6.06
CA ALA A 119 6.34 3.56 5.31
C ALA A 119 5.05 4.09 4.70
N LEU A 120 4.25 3.21 4.10
CA LEU A 120 2.96 3.54 3.50
C LEU A 120 1.95 3.99 4.56
N ASP A 121 1.81 3.27 5.67
CA ASP A 121 0.87 3.60 6.74
C ASP A 121 1.17 4.96 7.39
N ILE A 122 2.45 5.33 7.50
CA ILE A 122 2.85 6.67 7.98
C ILE A 122 2.26 7.78 7.10
N LEU A 123 2.20 7.55 5.78
CA LEU A 123 1.66 8.51 4.83
C LEU A 123 0.13 8.44 4.81
N LEU A 124 -0.45 7.24 4.77
CA LEU A 124 -1.90 7.07 4.70
C LEU A 124 -2.59 7.67 5.93
N TYR A 125 -2.11 7.34 7.13
CA TYR A 125 -2.66 7.82 8.40
C TYR A 125 -2.07 9.17 8.87
N ALA A 126 -1.42 9.91 7.97
CA ALA A 126 -1.03 11.30 8.21
C ALA A 126 -2.25 12.12 8.68
N GLY A 127 -2.04 13.01 9.65
CA GLY A 127 -3.14 13.75 10.30
C GLY A 127 -3.65 13.09 11.58
N GLY A 128 -3.22 11.86 11.87
CA GLY A 128 -3.67 11.12 13.06
C GLY A 128 -5.05 10.48 12.87
N THR A 129 -5.39 10.11 11.63
CA THR A 129 -6.60 9.34 11.31
C THR A 129 -6.60 8.03 12.10
N LEU A 130 -7.76 7.67 12.65
CA LEU A 130 -7.90 6.44 13.43
C LEU A 130 -7.79 5.22 12.52
N LEU A 131 -7.20 4.13 13.02
CA LEU A 131 -7.07 2.87 12.27
C LEU A 131 -8.41 2.29 11.83
N SER A 132 -9.50 2.57 12.56
CA SER A 132 -10.86 2.14 12.21
C SER A 132 -11.55 3.03 11.16
N GLN A 133 -10.89 4.07 10.67
CA GLN A 133 -11.40 5.01 9.66
C GLN A 133 -10.60 4.88 8.37
N ASN A 134 -11.27 4.99 7.23
CA ASN A 134 -10.61 5.01 5.93
C ASN A 134 -9.66 6.22 5.84
N PRO A 135 -8.34 6.02 5.68
CA PRO A 135 -7.38 7.09 5.49
C PRO A 135 -7.41 7.58 4.03
N THR A 136 -8.43 8.36 3.65
CA THR A 136 -8.58 8.82 2.26
C THR A 136 -7.65 9.99 1.93
N SER A 137 -7.32 10.12 0.65
CA SER A 137 -6.57 11.24 0.07
C SER A 137 -7.21 12.59 0.38
N ALA A 138 -8.55 12.65 0.32
CA ALA A 138 -9.32 13.84 0.65
C ALA A 138 -9.13 14.31 2.10
N ILE A 139 -9.05 13.38 3.07
CA ILE A 139 -8.77 13.74 4.48
C ILE A 139 -7.39 14.37 4.60
N ARG A 140 -6.38 13.82 3.91
CA ARG A 140 -5.02 14.39 3.94
C ARG A 140 -4.95 15.75 3.27
N ASP A 141 -5.65 15.94 2.15
CA ASP A 141 -5.75 17.24 1.47
C ASP A 141 -6.45 18.29 2.35
N GLU A 142 -7.49 17.90 3.10
CA GLU A 142 -8.17 18.79 4.05
C GLU A 142 -7.24 19.23 5.20
N ILE A 143 -6.45 18.30 5.76
CA ILE A 143 -5.58 18.58 6.91
C ILE A 143 -4.32 19.37 6.51
N PHE A 144 -3.70 19.03 5.38
CA PHE A 144 -2.37 19.52 4.99
C PHE A 144 -2.38 20.48 3.80
N GLY A 145 -3.51 20.67 3.12
CA GLY A 145 -3.59 21.46 1.89
C GLY A 145 -2.66 20.90 0.81
N ASN A 146 -1.84 21.76 0.19
CA ASN A 146 -0.90 21.35 -0.85
C ASN A 146 0.12 20.29 -0.37
N ALA A 147 0.49 20.30 0.91
CA ALA A 147 1.38 19.27 1.45
C ALA A 147 0.70 17.90 1.52
N GLY A 148 -0.64 17.86 1.55
CA GLY A 148 -1.44 16.63 1.45
C GLY A 148 -1.25 15.95 0.10
N GLN A 149 -1.18 16.73 -0.99
CA GLN A 149 -0.92 16.23 -2.34
C GLN A 149 0.46 15.58 -2.46
N ASP A 150 1.49 16.16 -1.84
CA ASP A 150 2.82 15.53 -1.78
C ASP A 150 2.79 14.19 -1.02
N ILE A 151 2.04 14.12 0.08
CA ILE A 151 1.86 12.89 0.86
C ILE A 151 1.11 11.85 0.02
N ASN A 152 0.05 12.25 -0.68
CA ASN A 152 -0.72 11.40 -1.58
C ASN A 152 0.15 10.85 -2.72
N ALA A 153 0.94 11.69 -3.38
CA ALA A 153 1.84 11.27 -4.44
C ALA A 153 2.90 10.29 -3.92
N PHE A 154 3.48 10.54 -2.75
CA PHE A 154 4.45 9.60 -2.19
C PHE A 154 3.79 8.28 -1.74
N GLY A 155 2.60 8.34 -1.14
CA GLY A 155 1.81 7.16 -0.79
C GLY A 155 1.46 6.33 -2.02
N PHE A 156 1.08 6.98 -3.12
CA PHE A 156 0.84 6.34 -4.41
C PHE A 156 2.08 5.57 -4.91
N TYR A 157 3.27 6.18 -4.87
CA TYR A 157 4.51 5.50 -5.28
C TYR A 157 4.84 4.28 -4.40
N LEU A 158 4.65 4.39 -3.08
CA LEU A 158 4.88 3.27 -2.17
C LEU A 158 3.83 2.17 -2.35
N SER A 159 2.58 2.51 -2.66
CA SER A 159 1.51 1.54 -2.91
C SER A 159 1.83 0.63 -4.10
N PHE A 160 2.50 1.15 -5.14
CA PHE A 160 2.96 0.32 -6.27
C PHE A 160 4.01 -0.71 -5.86
N ALA A 161 5.00 -0.29 -5.10
CA ALA A 161 6.04 -1.19 -4.62
C ALA A 161 5.43 -2.25 -3.66
N GLN A 162 4.50 -1.84 -2.80
CA GLN A 162 3.82 -2.72 -1.85
C GLN A 162 2.93 -3.75 -2.57
N LEU A 163 2.10 -3.31 -3.51
CA LEU A 163 1.28 -4.19 -4.35
C LEU A 163 2.12 -5.08 -5.26
N GLY A 164 3.29 -4.61 -5.69
CA GLY A 164 4.27 -5.43 -6.40
C GLY A 164 4.79 -6.59 -5.55
N LYS A 165 5.21 -6.32 -4.31
CA LYS A 165 5.62 -7.37 -3.36
C LYS A 165 4.45 -8.32 -3.03
N PHE A 166 3.25 -7.79 -2.77
CA PHE A 166 2.04 -8.58 -2.52
C PHE A 166 1.76 -9.52 -3.71
N SER A 167 1.75 -8.98 -4.92
CA SER A 167 1.42 -9.74 -6.13
C SER A 167 2.48 -10.77 -6.45
N TYR A 168 3.76 -10.44 -6.27
CA TYR A 168 4.84 -11.39 -6.46
C TYR A 168 4.71 -12.61 -5.54
N PHE A 169 4.52 -12.36 -4.23
CA PHE A 169 4.46 -13.41 -3.22
C PHE A 169 3.19 -14.26 -3.37
N TYR A 170 2.02 -13.63 -3.17
CA TYR A 170 0.74 -14.35 -3.14
C TYR A 170 0.30 -14.84 -4.53
N GLY A 171 0.71 -14.16 -5.60
CA GLY A 171 0.48 -14.61 -6.96
C GLY A 171 1.50 -15.64 -7.44
N ASN A 172 2.57 -15.94 -6.69
CA ASN A 172 3.66 -16.78 -7.16
C ASN A 172 4.15 -16.37 -8.56
N ALA A 173 4.37 -15.07 -8.72
CA ALA A 173 4.66 -14.49 -10.02
C ALA A 173 6.07 -14.85 -10.48
N SER A 174 6.26 -15.02 -11.79
CA SER A 174 7.62 -15.10 -12.34
C SER A 174 8.35 -13.77 -12.15
N ALA A 175 9.54 -13.83 -11.56
CA ALA A 175 10.42 -12.66 -11.46
C ALA A 175 10.81 -12.05 -12.81
N VAL A 176 10.66 -12.81 -13.91
CA VAL A 176 11.04 -12.36 -15.27
C VAL A 176 9.84 -11.82 -16.03
N THR A 177 8.71 -12.54 -16.00
CA THR A 177 7.55 -12.23 -16.87
C THR A 177 6.36 -11.63 -16.11
N GLY A 178 6.38 -11.69 -14.78
CA GLY A 178 5.27 -11.33 -13.90
C GLY A 178 4.07 -12.28 -14.00
N ILE A 179 4.17 -13.36 -14.78
CA ILE A 179 3.05 -14.30 -14.94
C ILE A 179 2.82 -15.02 -13.61
N LYS A 180 1.60 -14.92 -13.10
CA LYS A 180 1.12 -15.60 -11.90
C LYS A 180 1.27 -17.12 -12.00
N GLY A 181 1.53 -17.80 -10.89
CA GLY A 181 1.67 -19.27 -10.81
C GLY A 181 2.91 -19.86 -11.48
N THR A 182 3.85 -19.03 -11.94
CA THR A 182 5.05 -19.48 -12.68
C THR A 182 6.37 -19.13 -11.99
N GLY A 183 6.32 -18.57 -10.78
CA GLY A 183 7.49 -18.23 -9.96
C GLY A 183 8.26 -19.46 -9.48
N GLY A 184 7.55 -20.53 -9.09
CA GLY A 184 8.14 -21.82 -8.72
C GLY A 184 8.99 -21.79 -7.44
N VAL A 185 8.98 -20.68 -6.69
CA VAL A 185 9.80 -20.47 -5.49
C VAL A 185 8.98 -20.23 -4.22
N THR A 186 7.77 -19.65 -4.30
CA THR A 186 6.94 -19.33 -3.12
C THR A 186 5.80 -20.32 -2.91
N SER A 187 5.27 -20.90 -3.99
CA SER A 187 4.15 -21.86 -3.98
C SER A 187 3.91 -22.42 -5.41
N THR A 188 2.85 -23.19 -5.64
CA THR A 188 2.40 -23.62 -6.98
C THR A 188 0.98 -23.18 -7.31
N ASN A 189 0.45 -22.19 -6.58
CA ASN A 189 -0.94 -21.78 -6.70
C ASN A 189 -1.22 -21.12 -8.07
N PRO A 190 -2.15 -21.66 -8.88
CA PRO A 190 -2.70 -20.99 -10.05
C PRO A 190 -3.58 -19.79 -9.70
N CYS A 191 -4.26 -19.73 -8.54
CA CYS A 191 -5.17 -18.65 -8.14
C CYS A 191 -4.70 -17.98 -6.84
N TYR A 192 -5.15 -16.75 -6.54
CA TYR A 192 -4.88 -16.13 -5.24
C TYR A 192 -5.62 -16.83 -4.09
N LEU A 193 -6.87 -17.21 -4.33
CA LEU A 193 -7.77 -17.85 -3.36
C LEU A 193 -8.33 -19.16 -3.90
N ASP A 194 -8.83 -19.98 -2.97
CA ASP A 194 -9.72 -21.09 -3.30
C ASP A 194 -11.13 -20.53 -3.59
N TYR A 195 -11.64 -20.77 -4.79
CA TYR A 195 -12.91 -20.21 -5.25
C TYR A 195 -14.06 -21.23 -5.20
N ASN A 196 -15.13 -20.84 -4.52
CA ASN A 196 -16.34 -21.65 -4.45
C ASN A 196 -17.05 -21.76 -5.82
N ALA A 197 -18.09 -22.60 -5.90
CA ALA A 197 -18.82 -22.85 -7.16
C ALA A 197 -19.45 -21.59 -7.79
N ASN A 198 -19.92 -20.63 -6.99
CA ASN A 198 -20.51 -19.39 -7.50
C ASN A 198 -19.45 -18.49 -8.14
N VAL A 199 -18.30 -18.36 -7.47
CA VAL A 199 -17.17 -17.55 -7.97
C VAL A 199 -16.52 -18.22 -9.19
N ASN A 200 -16.50 -19.55 -9.24
CA ASN A 200 -16.08 -20.29 -10.43
C ASN A 200 -16.95 -20.02 -11.67
N ALA A 201 -18.27 -19.96 -11.48
CA ALA A 201 -19.18 -19.53 -12.55
C ALA A 201 -18.90 -18.08 -12.97
N PHE A 202 -18.53 -17.22 -12.02
CA PHE A 202 -18.15 -15.84 -12.29
C PHE A 202 -16.82 -15.71 -13.05
N LEU A 203 -15.79 -16.50 -12.75
CA LEU A 203 -14.54 -16.57 -13.54
C LEU A 203 -14.81 -16.90 -15.02
N THR A 204 -15.76 -17.80 -15.26
CA THR A 204 -16.22 -18.12 -16.62
C THR A 204 -16.90 -16.93 -17.28
N ALA A 205 -17.75 -16.20 -16.55
CA ALA A 205 -18.43 -15.00 -17.05
C ALA A 205 -17.46 -13.86 -17.36
N LEU A 206 -16.45 -13.62 -16.50
CA LEU A 206 -15.37 -12.65 -16.72
C LEU A 206 -14.64 -12.93 -18.04
N SER A 207 -14.25 -14.20 -18.25
CA SER A 207 -13.61 -14.63 -19.49
C SER A 207 -14.50 -14.38 -20.71
N GLY A 208 -15.80 -14.67 -20.62
CA GLY A 208 -16.79 -14.38 -21.66
C GLY A 208 -16.99 -12.89 -21.94
N ALA A 209 -16.77 -12.03 -20.95
CA ALA A 209 -16.81 -10.58 -21.05
C ALA A 209 -15.51 -9.95 -21.58
N GLY A 210 -14.49 -10.76 -21.90
CA GLY A 210 -13.19 -10.27 -22.37
C GLY A 210 -12.25 -9.80 -21.25
N LEU A 211 -12.53 -10.22 -20.01
CA LEU A 211 -11.68 -9.98 -18.82
C LEU A 211 -11.10 -11.32 -18.33
N PRO A 212 -10.17 -11.94 -19.09
CA PRO A 212 -9.62 -13.23 -18.69
C PRO A 212 -8.79 -13.11 -17.40
N THR A 213 -8.71 -14.21 -16.67
CA THR A 213 -8.05 -14.33 -15.35
C THR A 213 -6.72 -15.10 -15.42
N GLY A 214 -6.18 -15.25 -16.62
CA GLY A 214 -4.89 -15.89 -16.88
C GLY A 214 -4.92 -17.38 -16.56
N VAL A 215 -3.93 -17.83 -15.77
CA VAL A 215 -3.79 -19.23 -15.35
C VAL A 215 -4.83 -19.67 -14.32
N CYS A 216 -5.50 -18.72 -13.66
CA CYS A 216 -6.62 -19.02 -12.78
C CYS A 216 -7.89 -19.14 -13.61
N ALA A 217 -8.20 -20.35 -14.05
CA ALA A 217 -9.41 -20.68 -14.77
C ALA A 217 -10.36 -21.46 -13.86
N ALA A 218 -11.65 -21.47 -14.19
CA ALA A 218 -12.63 -22.22 -13.43
C ALA A 218 -12.20 -23.69 -13.26
N GLY A 219 -12.07 -24.16 -12.02
CA GLY A 219 -11.62 -25.50 -11.69
C GLY A 219 -10.09 -25.67 -11.53
N SER A 220 -9.31 -24.58 -11.62
CA SER A 220 -7.91 -24.53 -11.23
C SER A 220 -7.74 -23.73 -9.93
N ASP A 221 -8.64 -23.91 -8.98
CA ASP A 221 -8.86 -22.97 -7.88
C ASP A 221 -7.97 -23.25 -6.67
N ASP A 222 -6.72 -23.60 -6.92
CA ASP A 222 -5.74 -23.80 -5.86
C ASP A 222 -5.14 -22.41 -5.52
N GLY A 223 -5.55 -21.88 -4.37
CA GLY A 223 -5.17 -20.59 -3.80
C GLY A 223 -3.80 -20.58 -3.15
N HIS A 224 -3.30 -19.39 -2.81
CA HIS A 224 -2.06 -19.27 -2.05
C HIS A 224 -2.29 -19.76 -0.61
N PRO A 225 -1.45 -20.64 -0.04
CA PRO A 225 -1.67 -21.22 1.29
C PRO A 225 -1.79 -20.19 2.42
N ASP A 226 -1.15 -19.04 2.30
CA ASP A 226 -1.25 -17.95 3.29
C ASP A 226 -2.44 -16.99 3.08
N LEU A 227 -3.21 -17.15 1.99
CA LEU A 227 -4.47 -16.41 1.78
C LEU A 227 -5.72 -17.28 2.03
N VAL A 228 -5.56 -18.59 2.14
CA VAL A 228 -6.65 -19.55 2.35
C VAL A 228 -6.53 -20.18 3.73
N SER A 229 -7.64 -20.21 4.47
CA SER A 229 -7.71 -20.85 5.80
C SER A 229 -8.27 -22.28 5.75
N GLY A 230 -8.58 -22.75 4.54
CA GLY A 230 -9.24 -24.02 4.22
C GLY A 230 -9.96 -23.91 2.87
N VAL A 231 -10.56 -25.02 2.42
CA VAL A 231 -11.32 -25.07 1.15
C VAL A 231 -12.46 -24.07 1.18
N ASP A 232 -12.52 -23.21 0.17
CA ASP A 232 -13.52 -22.14 0.04
C ASP A 232 -13.57 -21.21 1.28
N THR A 233 -12.46 -21.06 1.99
CA THR A 233 -12.37 -20.16 3.15
C THR A 233 -11.15 -19.26 3.04
N VAL A 234 -11.34 -17.98 3.38
CA VAL A 234 -10.34 -16.93 3.18
C VAL A 234 -9.68 -16.56 4.51
N ASP A 235 -8.37 -16.31 4.51
CA ASP A 235 -7.74 -15.56 5.59
C ASP A 235 -8.06 -14.07 5.40
N ALA A 236 -9.12 -13.61 6.08
CA ALA A 236 -9.62 -12.24 5.91
C ALA A 236 -8.57 -11.17 6.24
N ALA A 237 -7.66 -11.41 7.19
CA ALA A 237 -6.62 -10.45 7.53
C ALA A 237 -5.68 -10.26 6.34
N ARG A 238 -5.17 -11.35 5.77
CA ARG A 238 -4.26 -11.29 4.61
C ARG A 238 -4.94 -10.83 3.34
N ALA A 239 -6.19 -11.23 3.12
CA ALA A 239 -6.95 -10.76 1.98
C ALA A 239 -7.22 -9.25 2.08
N CYS A 240 -7.50 -8.75 3.28
CA CYS A 240 -7.68 -7.32 3.51
C CYS A 240 -6.40 -6.52 3.23
N GLU A 241 -5.19 -7.05 3.47
CA GLU A 241 -3.94 -6.36 3.11
C GLU A 241 -3.90 -6.04 1.59
N GLY A 242 -4.33 -6.99 0.76
CA GLY A 242 -4.42 -6.81 -0.69
C GLY A 242 -5.52 -5.81 -1.07
N ILE A 243 -6.74 -6.00 -0.54
CA ILE A 243 -7.90 -5.13 -0.81
C ILE A 243 -7.58 -3.67 -0.47
N VAL A 244 -7.14 -3.40 0.76
CA VAL A 244 -6.88 -2.03 1.21
C VAL A 244 -5.66 -1.45 0.51
N GLY A 245 -4.64 -2.25 0.21
CA GLY A 245 -3.50 -1.82 -0.58
C GLY A 245 -3.91 -1.34 -1.98
N PHE A 246 -4.79 -2.10 -2.64
CA PHE A 246 -5.33 -1.74 -3.95
C PHE A 246 -6.23 -0.50 -3.89
N ASN A 247 -7.15 -0.44 -2.92
CA ASN A 247 -8.05 0.70 -2.78
C ASN A 247 -7.31 1.99 -2.42
N ASN A 248 -6.27 1.93 -1.56
CA ASN A 248 -5.42 3.09 -1.28
C ASN A 248 -4.64 3.55 -2.51
N MET A 249 -4.18 2.62 -3.36
CA MET A 249 -3.56 2.96 -4.64
C MET A 249 -4.54 3.69 -5.56
N VAL A 250 -5.79 3.22 -5.68
CA VAL A 250 -6.82 3.88 -6.49
C VAL A 250 -7.19 5.26 -5.94
N ASP A 251 -7.42 5.37 -4.62
CA ASP A 251 -7.73 6.65 -3.96
C ASP A 251 -6.61 7.69 -4.15
N THR A 252 -5.35 7.28 -3.95
CA THR A 252 -4.21 8.20 -4.14
C THR A 252 -3.94 8.51 -5.62
N LEU A 253 -4.25 7.59 -6.54
CA LEU A 253 -4.18 7.84 -7.99
C LEU A 253 -5.17 8.93 -8.41
N ASP A 254 -6.40 8.92 -7.90
CA ASP A 254 -7.41 9.93 -8.24
C ASP A 254 -6.97 11.33 -7.79
N SER A 255 -6.43 11.46 -6.58
CA SER A 255 -5.83 12.71 -6.08
C SER A 255 -4.60 13.14 -6.90
N PHE A 256 -3.75 12.19 -7.31
CA PHE A 256 -2.58 12.45 -8.14
C PHE A 256 -2.96 12.90 -9.56
N ILE A 257 -3.88 12.21 -10.25
CA ILE A 257 -4.33 12.59 -11.60
C ILE A 257 -5.00 13.97 -11.57
N ALA A 258 -5.78 14.28 -10.53
CA ALA A 258 -6.42 15.59 -10.39
C ALA A 258 -5.42 16.75 -10.25
N SER A 259 -4.19 16.47 -9.78
CA SER A 259 -3.14 17.46 -9.54
C SER A 259 -1.98 17.40 -10.55
N SER A 260 -1.86 16.34 -11.36
CA SER A 260 -0.73 16.06 -12.24
C SER A 260 -0.94 16.53 -13.68
N THR A 261 0.16 16.98 -14.30
CA THR A 261 0.24 17.29 -15.75
C THR A 261 1.12 16.29 -16.53
N SER A 262 1.62 15.23 -15.88
CA SER A 262 2.67 14.35 -16.44
C SER A 262 2.12 13.09 -17.14
N GLY A 263 2.64 12.77 -18.32
CA GLY A 263 2.23 11.61 -19.13
C GLY A 263 2.73 10.23 -18.67
N ASP A 264 3.65 10.15 -17.71
CA ASP A 264 4.29 8.89 -17.27
C ASP A 264 3.28 7.87 -16.69
N PHE A 265 2.14 8.36 -16.21
CA PHE A 265 1.06 7.56 -15.64
C PHE A 265 -0.18 7.51 -16.55
N GLY A 266 -0.06 7.94 -17.81
CA GLY A 266 -1.18 7.96 -18.76
C GLY A 266 -1.83 6.59 -18.99
N ASN A 267 -1.04 5.52 -18.89
CA ASN A 267 -1.54 4.15 -18.99
C ASN A 267 -2.49 3.77 -17.83
N LEU A 268 -2.43 4.48 -16.70
CA LEU A 268 -3.21 4.17 -15.49
C LEU A 268 -4.60 4.82 -15.46
N ILE A 269 -4.88 5.75 -16.37
CA ILE A 269 -6.18 6.44 -16.48
C ILE A 269 -7.32 5.43 -16.70
N GLY A 270 -7.02 4.24 -17.25
CA GLY A 270 -8.00 3.17 -17.47
C GLY A 270 -8.31 2.30 -16.25
N ILE A 271 -7.58 2.41 -15.13
CA ILE A 271 -7.75 1.51 -13.97
C ILE A 271 -9.13 1.68 -13.36
N LYS A 272 -9.57 2.93 -13.12
CA LYS A 272 -10.90 3.18 -12.54
C LYS A 272 -12.02 2.61 -13.40
N THR A 273 -11.96 2.84 -14.71
CA THR A 273 -12.91 2.25 -15.65
C THR A 273 -12.91 0.72 -15.59
N ALA A 274 -11.74 0.08 -15.45
CA ALA A 274 -11.66 -1.37 -15.31
C ALA A 274 -12.29 -1.86 -14.00
N VAL A 275 -12.07 -1.15 -12.88
CA VAL A 275 -12.69 -1.42 -11.59
C VAL A 275 -14.22 -1.30 -11.68
N ASP A 276 -14.73 -0.20 -12.25
CA ASP A 276 -16.17 0.05 -12.38
C ASP A 276 -16.86 -1.04 -13.26
N VAL A 277 -16.18 -1.52 -14.31
CA VAL A 277 -16.69 -2.62 -15.15
C VAL A 277 -16.75 -3.94 -14.36
N VAL A 278 -15.71 -4.25 -13.59
CA VAL A 278 -15.68 -5.46 -12.75
C VAL A 278 -16.76 -5.39 -11.68
N GLU A 279 -16.90 -4.27 -10.99
CA GLU A 279 -17.96 -4.05 -9.98
C GLU A 279 -19.35 -4.32 -10.58
N ALA A 280 -19.64 -3.75 -11.75
CA ALA A 280 -20.91 -3.97 -12.44
C ALA A 280 -21.15 -5.46 -12.77
N LEU A 281 -20.12 -6.19 -13.18
CA LEU A 281 -20.21 -7.64 -13.45
C LEU A 281 -20.41 -8.45 -12.17
N ILE A 282 -19.76 -8.08 -11.06
CA ILE A 282 -19.98 -8.70 -9.76
C ILE A 282 -21.43 -8.50 -9.32
N LEU A 283 -21.98 -7.29 -9.42
CA LEU A 283 -23.36 -7.00 -9.02
C LEU A 283 -24.41 -7.73 -9.86
N VAL A 284 -24.10 -8.06 -11.12
CA VAL A 284 -24.94 -8.94 -11.95
C VAL A 284 -24.88 -10.39 -11.45
N ALA A 285 -23.69 -10.88 -11.11
CA ALA A 285 -23.48 -12.25 -10.65
C ALA A 285 -23.96 -12.49 -9.20
N LYS A 286 -23.81 -11.49 -8.34
CA LYS A 286 -24.16 -11.50 -6.92
C LYS A 286 -24.81 -10.15 -6.53
N PRO A 287 -26.15 -10.01 -6.67
CA PRO A 287 -26.85 -8.76 -6.38
C PRO A 287 -26.81 -8.29 -4.92
N THR A 288 -26.38 -9.15 -3.99
CA THR A 288 -26.25 -8.85 -2.55
C THR A 288 -24.80 -8.57 -2.15
N PHE A 289 -23.89 -8.41 -3.11
CA PHE A 289 -22.48 -8.14 -2.84
C PHE A 289 -22.33 -6.82 -2.07
N ASP A 290 -21.53 -6.81 -1.00
CA ASP A 290 -21.26 -5.59 -0.25
C ASP A 290 -20.21 -4.74 -0.97
N THR A 291 -20.67 -3.67 -1.64
CA THR A 291 -19.81 -2.78 -2.42
C THR A 291 -18.86 -1.96 -1.56
N ALA A 292 -19.00 -1.96 -0.22
CA ALA A 292 -18.04 -1.29 0.66
C ALA A 292 -16.60 -1.82 0.50
N ILE A 293 -16.42 -3.02 -0.08
CA ILE A 293 -15.09 -3.59 -0.34
C ILE A 293 -14.27 -2.78 -1.34
N PHE A 294 -14.92 -2.04 -2.25
CA PHE A 294 -14.24 -1.20 -3.25
C PHE A 294 -13.72 0.13 -2.68
N ASP A 295 -14.30 0.59 -1.57
CA ASP A 295 -13.99 1.89 -0.97
C ASP A 295 -13.27 1.78 0.38
N THR A 296 -13.05 0.56 0.88
CA THR A 296 -12.41 0.35 2.19
C THR A 296 -10.90 0.41 2.06
N THR A 297 -10.29 1.41 2.71
CA THR A 297 -8.85 1.69 2.69
C THR A 297 -8.17 1.48 4.04
N SER A 298 -8.92 1.10 5.07
CA SER A 298 -8.41 0.75 6.39
C SER A 298 -8.43 -0.77 6.60
N GLN A 299 -7.32 -1.32 7.08
CA GLN A 299 -7.17 -2.75 7.39
C GLN A 299 -8.19 -3.19 8.45
N ASP A 300 -8.18 -2.55 9.64
CA ASP A 300 -9.10 -2.86 10.74
C ASP A 300 -10.57 -2.80 10.30
N ARG A 301 -10.91 -1.83 9.45
CA ARG A 301 -12.27 -1.69 8.92
C ARG A 301 -12.60 -2.80 7.93
N CYS A 302 -11.68 -3.17 7.04
CA CYS A 302 -11.87 -4.26 6.09
C CYS A 302 -12.12 -5.58 6.83
N GLU A 303 -11.26 -5.91 7.80
CA GLU A 303 -11.39 -7.14 8.58
C GLU A 303 -12.73 -7.19 9.33
N LEU A 304 -13.18 -6.06 9.88
CA LEU A 304 -14.44 -5.97 10.60
C LEU A 304 -15.67 -6.07 9.69
N LEU A 305 -15.64 -5.45 8.51
CA LEU A 305 -16.74 -5.50 7.55
C LEU A 305 -16.91 -6.89 6.93
N PHE A 306 -15.80 -7.57 6.63
CA PHE A 306 -15.81 -8.83 5.91
C PHE A 306 -15.54 -10.06 6.77
N ALA A 307 -15.60 -9.91 8.11
CA ALA A 307 -15.52 -11.04 9.04
C ALA A 307 -16.61 -12.08 8.73
N GLY A 308 -16.20 -13.24 8.21
CA GLY A 308 -17.10 -14.33 7.83
C GLY A 308 -17.86 -14.11 6.51
N ASN A 309 -17.44 -13.14 5.71
CA ASN A 309 -17.98 -12.88 4.37
C ASN A 309 -16.94 -13.20 3.28
N ASP A 310 -16.51 -14.45 3.27
CA ASP A 310 -15.45 -14.95 2.39
C ASP A 310 -15.84 -14.83 0.91
N GLU A 311 -17.13 -15.00 0.58
CA GLU A 311 -17.60 -14.97 -0.81
C GLU A 311 -17.43 -13.58 -1.44
N ASP A 312 -17.74 -12.48 -0.73
CA ASP A 312 -17.51 -11.13 -1.26
C ASP A 312 -16.01 -10.86 -1.51
N ILE A 313 -15.15 -11.32 -0.60
CA ILE A 313 -13.70 -11.25 -0.80
C ILE A 313 -13.29 -12.04 -2.07
N MET A 314 -13.81 -13.26 -2.23
CA MET A 314 -13.53 -14.08 -3.40
C MET A 314 -13.98 -13.41 -4.71
N TYR A 315 -15.17 -12.81 -4.76
CA TYR A 315 -15.64 -12.08 -5.94
C TYR A 315 -14.73 -10.90 -6.28
N PHE A 316 -14.27 -10.16 -5.26
CA PHE A 316 -13.34 -9.05 -5.45
C PHE A 316 -11.98 -9.54 -5.98
N TYR A 317 -11.41 -10.59 -5.39
CA TYR A 317 -10.15 -11.16 -5.87
C TYR A 317 -10.28 -11.73 -7.29
N ALA A 318 -11.32 -12.52 -7.57
CA ALA A 318 -11.61 -13.03 -8.91
C ALA A 318 -11.77 -11.92 -9.95
N GLY A 319 -12.48 -10.85 -9.59
CA GLY A 319 -12.76 -9.72 -10.47
C GLY A 319 -11.55 -8.81 -10.69
N ILE A 320 -10.80 -8.48 -9.63
CA ILE A 320 -9.75 -7.46 -9.65
C ILE A 320 -8.37 -8.11 -9.72
N PHE A 321 -8.02 -8.95 -8.74
CA PHE A 321 -6.67 -9.49 -8.63
C PHE A 321 -6.37 -10.48 -9.74
N GLU A 322 -7.30 -11.36 -10.08
CA GLU A 322 -7.08 -12.35 -11.13
C GLU A 322 -7.07 -11.72 -12.52
N THR A 323 -7.92 -10.72 -12.78
CA THR A 323 -7.95 -10.08 -14.10
C THR A 323 -6.74 -9.19 -14.34
N LEU A 324 -6.27 -8.47 -13.32
CA LEU A 324 -5.12 -7.55 -13.40
C LEU A 324 -3.76 -8.26 -13.33
N HIS A 325 -3.72 -9.54 -12.99
CA HIS A 325 -2.49 -10.34 -12.84
C HIS A 325 -2.37 -11.53 -13.82
N ARG A 326 -3.09 -11.48 -14.94
CA ARG A 326 -3.09 -12.56 -15.95
C ARG A 326 -1.80 -12.70 -16.77
#